data_AF-A0A3T1ANN7-F1
#
_entry.id   AF-A0A3T1ANN7-F1
#
_cell.length_a   1.000
_cell.length_b   1.000
_cell.length_c   1.000
_cell.angle_alpha   90.00
_cell.angle_beta   90.00
_cell.angle_gamma   90.00
#
_symmetry.space_group_name_H-M   'P 1'
#
loop_
_entity.id
_entity.type
_entity.pdbx_description
1 polymer ?
#
loop_
_entity_poly.entity_id
_entity_poly.type
_entity_poly.pdbx_seq_one_letter_code
_entity_poly.pdbx_strand_id
1 'polypeptide(L)'
;MEPRSTPRGLIARSSLAAALFAVAVLPGWTLGDLVEQQTGRPELDWLITCGWSGLAVTAGAPWGSYRRRDGWMGAVPLYGWYLLGVLSWRLAMLPYRDWEPRRDELWKARWLTGDLVGYWRADPPASRAITAARRPAAARRTR
;
A
#
# COMPACT_ATOMS: atom_id res chain seq x y z
N MET A 1 1.23 -2.01 -28.03
CA MET A 1 1.93 -0.87 -27.42
C MET A 1 1.18 -0.53 -26.13
N GLU A 2 1.74 -0.88 -24.96
CA GLU A 2 1.14 -0.43 -23.70
C GLU A 2 1.25 1.10 -23.60
N PRO A 3 0.16 1.80 -23.24
CA PRO A 3 0.23 3.24 -23.03
C PRO A 3 1.21 3.52 -21.89
N ARG A 4 2.28 4.26 -22.18
CA ARG A 4 3.18 4.82 -21.16
C ARG A 4 2.38 5.85 -20.38
N SER A 5 1.83 5.47 -19.23
CA SER A 5 1.12 6.38 -18.35
C SER A 5 2.09 7.45 -17.84
N THR A 6 1.83 8.72 -18.08
CA THR A 6 2.65 9.80 -17.50
C THR A 6 2.43 9.87 -15.99
N PRO A 7 3.45 10.24 -15.19
CA PRO A 7 3.29 10.48 -13.76
C PRO A 7 2.18 11.53 -13.53
N ARG A 8 1.26 11.25 -12.60
CA ARG A 8 0.19 12.19 -12.21
C ARG A 8 0.81 13.52 -11.77
N GLY A 9 0.21 14.64 -12.19
CA GLY A 9 0.64 15.97 -11.75
C GLY A 9 0.52 16.14 -10.23
N LEU A 10 1.27 17.10 -9.66
CA LEU A 10 1.36 17.31 -8.21
C LEU A 10 -0.03 17.48 -7.57
N ILE A 11 -0.92 18.27 -8.18
CA ILE A 11 -2.28 18.53 -7.69
C ILE A 11 -3.09 17.23 -7.59
N ALA A 12 -3.05 16.39 -8.63
CA ALA A 12 -3.77 15.12 -8.65
C ALA A 12 -3.22 14.11 -7.63
N ARG A 13 -1.90 14.14 -7.36
CA ARG A 13 -1.26 13.32 -6.33
C ARG A 13 -1.69 13.78 -4.93
N SER A 14 -1.63 15.09 -4.68
CA SER A 14 -2.01 15.67 -3.39
C SER A 14 -3.49 15.47 -3.09
N SER A 15 -4.38 15.64 -4.07
CA SER A 15 -5.81 15.42 -3.87
C SER A 15 -6.14 13.95 -3.60
N LEU A 16 -5.51 13.02 -4.33
CA LEU A 16 -5.67 11.59 -4.11
C LEU A 16 -5.10 11.17 -2.74
N ALA A 17 -3.95 11.70 -2.34
CA ALA A 17 -3.37 11.43 -1.03
C ALA A 17 -4.27 11.94 0.10
N ALA A 18 -4.80 13.16 -0.04
CA ALA A 18 -5.75 13.73 0.93
C ALA A 18 -7.03 12.90 1.02
N ALA A 19 -7.59 12.47 -0.11
CA ALA A 19 -8.77 11.61 -0.14
C ALA A 19 -8.52 10.26 0.53
N LEU A 20 -7.39 9.61 0.23
CA LEU A 20 -7.00 8.35 0.87
C LEU A 20 -6.80 8.51 2.38
N PHE A 21 -6.18 9.61 2.83
CA PHE A 21 -6.02 9.91 4.24
C PHE A 21 -7.37 10.12 4.93
N ALA A 22 -8.27 10.91 4.33
CA ALA A 22 -9.60 11.13 4.87
C ALA A 22 -10.38 9.81 4.99
N VAL A 23 -10.36 8.96 3.96
CA VAL A 23 -10.98 7.63 3.98
C VAL A 23 -10.37 6.72 5.05
N ALA A 24 -9.07 6.85 5.32
CA ALA A 24 -8.40 6.05 6.35
C ALA A 24 -8.69 6.54 7.77
N VAL A 25 -8.93 7.84 7.99
CA VAL A 25 -9.05 8.43 9.33
C VAL A 25 -10.51 8.62 9.76
N LEU A 26 -11.36 9.14 8.88
CA LEU A 26 -12.75 9.50 9.21
C LEU A 26 -13.55 8.34 9.83
N PRO A 27 -13.47 7.09 9.34
CA PRO A 27 -14.23 6.00 9.96
C PRO A 27 -13.83 5.75 11.41
N GLY A 28 -12.54 5.89 11.74
CA GLY A 28 -12.03 5.76 13.11
C GLY A 28 -12.66 6.78 14.05
N TRP A 29 -12.68 8.06 13.64
CA TRP A 29 -13.32 9.12 14.41
C TRP A 29 -14.83 8.90 14.54
N THR A 30 -15.51 8.59 13.44
CA THR A 30 -16.97 8.37 13.50
C THR A 30 -17.36 7.20 14.40
N LEU A 31 -16.60 6.11 14.38
CA LEU A 31 -16.86 4.96 15.24
C LEU A 31 -16.52 5.25 16.71
N GLY A 32 -15.44 5.99 16.96
CA GLY A 32 -15.04 6.40 18.29
C GLY A 32 -16.07 7.32 18.93
N ASP A 33 -16.49 8.37 18.22
CA ASP A 33 -17.56 9.31 18.63
C ASP A 33 -18.87 8.58 18.93
N LEU A 34 -19.27 7.63 18.06
CA LEU A 34 -20.49 6.85 18.27
C LEU A 34 -20.43 6.00 19.54
N VAL A 35 -19.28 5.40 19.84
CA VAL A 35 -19.12 4.59 21.05
C VAL A 35 -19.06 5.47 22.28
N GLU A 36 -18.37 6.61 22.25
CA GLU A 36 -18.38 7.58 23.34
C GLU A 36 -19.80 8.07 23.63
N GLN A 37 -20.56 8.45 22.61
CA GLN A 37 -21.95 8.89 22.79
C GLN A 37 -22.84 7.82 23.43
N GLN A 38 -22.60 6.54 23.15
CA GLN A 38 -23.37 5.43 23.72
C GLN A 38 -22.93 5.05 25.13
N THR A 39 -21.64 5.18 25.46
CA THR A 39 -21.08 4.68 26.72
C THR A 39 -20.75 5.77 27.73
N GLY A 40 -20.65 7.04 27.29
CA GLY A 40 -20.19 8.17 28.09
C GLY A 40 -18.71 8.08 28.48
N ARG A 41 -17.92 7.24 27.79
CA ARG A 41 -16.51 6.97 28.13
C ARG A 41 -15.57 7.49 27.03
N PRO A 42 -14.87 8.61 27.25
CA PRO A 42 -13.97 9.18 26.26
C PRO A 42 -12.73 8.30 26.00
N GLU A 43 -12.39 7.38 26.91
CA GLU A 43 -11.28 6.45 26.69
C GLU A 43 -11.57 5.45 25.56
N LEU A 44 -12.86 5.13 25.33
CA LEU A 44 -13.26 4.19 24.29
C LEU A 44 -13.16 4.80 22.89
N ASP A 45 -13.41 6.10 22.73
CA ASP A 45 -13.14 6.81 21.48
C ASP A 45 -11.66 6.67 21.11
N TRP A 46 -10.76 7.03 22.04
CA TRP A 46 -9.31 6.93 21.80
C TRP A 46 -8.88 5.50 21.48
N LEU A 47 -9.40 4.48 22.17
CA LEU A 47 -9.09 3.08 21.88
C LEU A 47 -9.54 2.66 20.47
N ILE A 48 -10.72 3.08 20.05
CA ILE A 48 -11.26 2.78 18.72
C ILE A 48 -10.48 3.52 17.63
N THR A 49 -10.23 4.80 17.83
CA THR A 49 -9.44 5.63 16.90
C THR A 49 -8.02 5.09 16.74
N CYS A 50 -7.37 4.67 17.82
CA CYS A 50 -6.05 4.04 17.79
C CYS A 50 -6.08 2.67 17.12
N GLY A 51 -7.03 1.81 17.49
CA GLY A 51 -7.19 0.47 16.91
C GLY A 51 -7.46 0.53 15.40
N TRP A 52 -8.32 1.45 14.97
CA TRP A 52 -8.63 1.71 13.57
C TRP A 52 -7.39 2.20 12.81
N SER A 53 -6.64 3.15 13.38
CA SER A 53 -5.39 3.66 12.78
C SER A 53 -4.37 2.53 12.58
N GLY A 54 -4.19 1.67 13.58
CA GLY A 54 -3.31 0.50 13.49
C GLY A 54 -3.75 -0.49 12.41
N LEU A 55 -5.06 -0.74 12.29
CA LEU A 55 -5.63 -1.61 11.25
C LEU A 55 -5.43 -1.03 9.84
N ALA A 56 -5.70 0.25 9.66
CA ALA A 56 -5.52 0.96 8.41
C ALA A 56 -4.04 0.98 7.98
N VAL A 57 -3.10 1.20 8.90
CA VAL A 57 -1.65 1.07 8.64
C VAL A 57 -1.28 -0.37 8.29
N THR A 58 -1.79 -1.37 9.01
CA THR A 58 -1.53 -2.79 8.72
C THR A 58 -1.98 -3.18 7.31
N ALA A 59 -3.16 -2.68 6.92
CA ALA A 59 -3.70 -2.89 5.59
C ALA A 59 -2.87 -2.15 4.53
N GLY A 60 -2.58 -0.86 4.74
CA GLY A 60 -1.85 0.01 3.82
C GLY A 60 -0.37 -0.33 3.63
N ALA A 61 0.27 -0.89 4.66
CA ALA A 61 1.70 -1.11 4.74
C ALA A 61 2.32 -1.86 3.53
N PRO A 62 1.75 -2.99 3.05
CA PRO A 62 2.33 -3.75 1.94
C PRO A 62 2.44 -2.95 0.63
N TRP A 63 1.56 -1.97 0.39
CA TRP A 63 1.62 -1.15 -0.82
C TRP A 63 2.64 -0.03 -0.73
N GLY A 64 2.93 0.43 0.49
CA GLY A 64 3.97 1.40 0.76
C GLY A 64 5.34 0.78 1.02
N SER A 65 5.55 -0.52 0.76
CA SER A 65 6.79 -1.22 1.12
C SER A 65 7.08 -1.16 2.65
N TYR A 66 6.02 -1.12 3.48
CA TYR A 66 6.02 -1.25 4.95
C TYR A 66 5.60 -2.67 5.39
N ARG A 67 5.95 -3.12 6.60
CA ARG A 67 5.63 -4.48 7.09
C ARG A 67 4.27 -4.39 7.75
N ARG A 68 3.47 -5.46 7.64
CA ARG A 68 2.21 -5.55 8.40
C ARG A 68 2.44 -5.38 9.91
N ARG A 69 3.62 -5.77 10.42
CA ARG A 69 4.03 -5.56 11.81
C ARG A 69 4.11 -4.08 12.21
N ASP A 70 4.26 -3.17 11.26
CA ASP A 70 4.30 -1.73 11.53
C ASP A 70 2.91 -1.19 11.91
N GLY A 71 1.86 -2.01 11.75
CA GLY A 71 0.51 -1.75 12.28
C GLY A 71 0.45 -1.49 13.77
N TRP A 72 1.34 -2.12 14.56
CA TRP A 72 1.46 -1.84 15.99
C TRP A 72 1.90 -0.41 16.25
N MET A 73 2.83 0.11 15.43
CA MET A 73 3.22 1.51 15.51
C MET A 73 2.08 2.41 15.03
N GLY A 74 1.28 1.94 14.06
CA GLY A 74 0.07 2.61 13.59
C GLY A 74 -1.01 2.79 14.66
N ALA A 75 -0.99 2.00 15.73
CA ALA A 75 -1.91 2.15 16.86
C ALA A 75 -1.50 3.26 17.84
N VAL A 76 -0.27 3.78 17.75
CA VAL A 76 0.14 4.95 18.51
C VAL A 76 -0.50 6.17 17.86
N PRO A 77 -1.33 6.98 18.53
CA PRO A 77 -2.24 7.93 17.88
C PRO A 77 -1.55 8.90 16.90
N LEU A 78 -0.65 9.74 17.41
CA LEU A 78 0.06 10.74 16.58
C LEU A 78 0.96 10.09 15.53
N TYR A 79 1.62 8.99 15.88
CA TYR A 79 2.50 8.28 14.95
C TYR A 79 1.71 7.52 13.88
N GLY A 80 0.52 7.03 14.21
CA GLY A 80 -0.40 6.37 13.32
C GLY A 80 -0.95 7.32 12.27
N TRP A 81 -1.34 8.53 12.66
CA TRP A 81 -1.73 9.57 11.71
C TRP A 81 -0.57 9.95 10.79
N TYR A 82 0.65 10.07 11.32
CA TYR A 82 1.84 10.28 10.50
C TYR A 82 2.04 9.14 9.49
N LEU A 83 1.97 7.88 9.93
CA LEU A 83 2.11 6.72 9.05
C LEU A 83 1.00 6.64 8.00
N LEU A 84 -0.24 6.93 8.36
CA LEU A 84 -1.35 7.00 7.41
C LEU A 84 -1.13 8.10 6.37
N GLY A 85 -0.65 9.27 6.77
CA GLY A 85 -0.29 10.35 5.83
C GLY A 85 0.79 9.91 4.86
N VAL A 86 1.88 9.29 5.37
CA VAL A 86 2.96 8.76 4.54
C VAL A 86 2.45 7.66 3.60
N LEU A 87 1.63 6.72 4.10
CA LEU A 87 1.08 5.63 3.28
C LEU A 87 0.12 6.15 2.22
N SER A 88 -0.75 7.11 2.53
CA SER A 88 -1.65 7.73 1.57
C SER A 88 -0.89 8.48 0.48
N TRP A 89 0.19 9.16 0.83
CA TRP A 89 1.10 9.78 -0.14
C TRP A 89 1.74 8.73 -1.07
N ARG A 90 2.27 7.64 -0.49
CA ARG A 90 2.85 6.54 -1.25
C ARG A 90 1.83 5.89 -2.19
N LEU A 91 0.62 5.63 -1.71
CA LEU A 91 -0.46 5.07 -2.53
C LEU A 91 -0.85 5.99 -3.69
N ALA A 92 -0.89 7.30 -3.48
CA ALA A 92 -1.22 8.26 -4.52
C ALA A 92 -0.19 8.33 -5.65
N MET A 93 1.08 8.01 -5.35
CA MET A 93 2.17 7.97 -6.32
C MET A 93 2.20 6.70 -7.17
N LEU A 94 1.53 5.62 -6.77
CA LEU A 94 1.49 4.39 -7.56
C LEU A 94 0.92 4.62 -8.97
N PRO A 95 1.53 4.03 -10.02
CA PRO A 95 2.58 3.00 -9.99
C PRO A 95 4.03 3.52 -9.93
N TYR A 96 4.24 4.84 -9.98
CA TYR A 96 5.55 5.50 -10.03
C TYR A 96 6.03 5.91 -8.63
N ARG A 97 6.89 5.11 -8.03
CA ARG A 97 7.39 5.28 -6.66
C ARG A 97 8.69 6.08 -6.68
N ASP A 98 8.83 7.06 -5.81
CA ASP A 98 10.08 7.80 -5.56
C ASP A 98 10.93 7.18 -4.44
N TRP A 99 10.40 6.20 -3.70
CA TRP A 99 11.14 5.44 -2.69
C TRP A 99 11.68 4.11 -3.23
N GLU A 100 12.80 3.65 -2.66
CA GLU A 100 13.38 2.35 -2.96
C GLU A 100 12.46 1.20 -2.48
N PRO A 101 12.10 0.25 -3.35
CA PRO A 101 11.42 -0.98 -2.99
C PRO A 101 12.28 -1.78 -2.02
N ARG A 102 11.64 -2.60 -1.19
CA ARG A 102 12.40 -3.49 -0.32
C ARG A 102 13.21 -4.50 -1.09
N ARG A 103 14.27 -5.02 -0.47
CA ARG A 103 15.10 -6.11 -1.01
C ARG A 103 14.27 -7.32 -1.48
N ASP A 104 13.22 -7.67 -0.75
CA ASP A 104 12.27 -8.74 -1.07
C ASP A 104 11.27 -8.39 -2.18
N GLU A 105 11.14 -7.11 -2.54
CA GLU A 105 10.28 -6.60 -3.61
C GLU A 105 11.08 -6.19 -4.87
N LEU A 106 12.42 -6.09 -4.79
CA LEU A 106 13.29 -5.68 -5.90
C LEU A 106 13.09 -6.55 -7.15
N TRP A 107 12.76 -7.83 -7.01
CA TRP A 107 12.50 -8.71 -8.15
C TRP A 107 11.20 -8.40 -8.90
N LYS A 108 10.26 -7.66 -8.28
CA LYS A 108 9.01 -7.18 -8.90
C LYS A 108 9.10 -5.72 -9.34
N ALA A 109 10.12 -5.00 -8.90
CA ALA A 109 10.24 -3.58 -9.14
C ALA A 109 11.22 -3.33 -10.28
N ARG A 110 10.85 -2.41 -11.18
CA ARG A 110 11.70 -2.04 -12.32
C ARG A 110 12.21 -0.62 -12.11
N TRP A 111 13.53 -0.47 -12.07
CA TRP A 111 14.15 0.85 -12.12
C TRP A 111 13.92 1.45 -13.50
N LEU A 112 13.32 2.65 -13.56
CA LEU A 112 13.06 3.33 -14.82
C LEU A 112 14.26 4.18 -15.23
N THR A 113 14.50 4.26 -16.55
CA THR A 113 15.61 5.01 -17.17
C THR A 113 15.05 5.96 -18.24
N GLY A 114 15.81 6.97 -18.66
CA GLY A 114 15.35 8.05 -19.56
C GLY A 114 14.66 9.19 -18.81
N ASP A 115 13.56 9.74 -19.34
CA ASP A 115 12.83 10.89 -18.75
C ASP A 115 12.22 10.60 -17.36
N LEU A 116 12.20 9.33 -16.93
CA LEU A 116 11.68 8.87 -15.63
C LEU A 116 12.79 8.33 -14.71
N VAL A 117 14.05 8.70 -14.95
CA VAL A 117 15.18 8.38 -14.05
C VAL A 117 14.85 8.83 -12.62
N GLY A 118 15.04 7.92 -11.66
CA GLY A 118 14.74 8.16 -10.24
C GLY A 118 13.44 7.52 -9.74
N TYR A 119 12.56 7.05 -10.64
CA TYR A 119 11.33 6.37 -10.27
C TYR A 119 11.45 4.84 -10.35
N TRP A 120 10.92 4.15 -9.33
CA TRP A 120 10.68 2.72 -9.33
C TRP A 120 9.25 2.42 -9.78
N ARG A 121 9.09 1.54 -10.78
CA ARG A 121 7.77 1.05 -11.18
C ARG A 121 7.41 -0.22 -10.40
N ALA A 122 6.23 -0.20 -9.78
CA ALA A 122 5.54 -1.40 -9.34
C ALA A 122 4.98 -2.13 -10.57
N ASP A 123 5.63 -3.18 -11.07
CA ASP A 123 4.91 -4.05 -12.00
C ASP A 123 3.99 -4.96 -11.17
N PRO A 124 2.69 -5.09 -11.54
CA PRO A 124 1.87 -6.14 -10.98
C PRO A 124 2.59 -7.47 -11.22
N PRO A 125 2.54 -8.43 -10.29
CA PRO A 125 3.13 -9.74 -10.54
C PRO A 125 2.54 -10.22 -11.85
N ALA A 126 3.38 -10.40 -12.88
CA ALA A 126 2.95 -11.00 -14.12
C ALA A 126 2.19 -12.25 -13.68
N SER A 127 0.89 -12.30 -13.94
CA SER A 127 0.08 -13.49 -13.75
C SER A 127 0.59 -14.48 -14.78
N ARG A 128 1.76 -15.05 -14.50
CA ARG A 128 2.32 -16.14 -15.24
C ARG A 128 1.36 -17.25 -14.94
N ALA A 129 0.37 -17.41 -15.81
CA ALA A 129 -0.35 -18.66 -15.90
C ALA A 129 0.74 -19.70 -16.06
N ILE A 130 1.09 -20.36 -14.97
CA ILE A 130 1.89 -21.57 -15.01
C ILE A 130 0.92 -22.59 -15.57
N THR A 131 0.70 -22.51 -16.89
CA THR A 131 0.20 -23.65 -17.63
C THR A 131 1.29 -24.69 -17.41
N ALA A 132 1.03 -25.61 -16.49
CA ALA A 132 1.82 -26.81 -16.34
C ALA A 132 1.76 -27.51 -17.69
N ALA A 133 2.68 -27.15 -18.60
CA ALA A 133 2.91 -27.86 -19.83
C ALA A 133 3.46 -29.21 -19.38
N ARG A 134 2.54 -30.15 -19.15
CA ARG A 134 2.81 -31.56 -18.93
C ARG A 134 3.44 -32.04 -20.23
N ARG A 135 4.76 -31.84 -20.35
CA ARG A 135 5.55 -32.32 -21.47
C ARG A 135 5.45 -33.84 -21.40
N PRO A 136 4.82 -34.53 -22.37
CA PRO A 136 4.88 -35.98 -22.41
C PRO A 136 6.36 -36.34 -22.51
N ALA A 137 6.81 -37.25 -21.64
CA ALA A 137 8.15 -37.78 -21.73
C ALA A 137 8.32 -38.41 -23.12
N ALA A 138 9.07 -37.74 -23.99
CA ALA A 138 9.51 -38.30 -25.25
C ALA A 138 10.47 -39.45 -24.89
N ALA A 139 9.94 -40.66 -24.84
CA ALA A 139 10.72 -41.87 -24.72
C ALA A 139 11.65 -41.95 -25.95
N ARG A 140 12.92 -41.64 -25.75
CA ARG A 140 13.97 -41.85 -26.75
C ARG A 140 14.48 -43.29 -26.59
N ARG A 141 14.24 -44.09 -27.63
CA ARG A 141 14.69 -45.49 -27.82
C ARG A 141 16.20 -45.68 -27.67
N THR A 142 16.55 -46.84 -27.10
CA THR A 142 17.69 -47.72 -27.41
C THR A 142 17.26 -49.11 -26.91
N ARG A 143 17.38 -50.25 -27.60
CA ARG A 143 18.21 -50.67 -28.73
C ARG A 143 17.49 -51.85 -29.40
#